data_AF-A0A8J7MZE1-F1
#
_entry.id   AF-A0A8J7MZE1-F1
#
_cell.length_a   1.000
_cell.length_b   1.000
_cell.length_c   1.000
_cell.angle_alpha   90.00
_cell.angle_beta   90.00
_cell.angle_gamma   90.00
#
_symmetry.space_group_name_H-M   'P 1'
#
loop_
_entity.id
_entity.type
_entity.pdbx_description
1 polymer ?
#
loop_
_entity_poly.entity_id
_entity_poly.type
_entity_poly.pdbx_seq_one_letter_code
_entity_poly.pdbx_strand_id
1 'polypeptide(L)'
;YYTDKFELAGNDRLELALSRFALVNLDEFDRYSQRHAAKLKNLVQLGTMQSRRPYASGFSELPRVASFIGTSNRYDLLTDPSGSRRFYCQEVREVIDCDTPLDYAQLYAQLLHEVLSGEPVYFTHAEEAAIQQHNRLFYQSSPIRECFVRCYEMGEGYVAGGEWLTATAIFQSLKRDMRGLVRNAAPTTLGRELIQLGVPRKRSSRGTMYWVKRKE
;
A
#
# COMPACT_ATOMS: atom_id res chain seq x y z
N TYR A 1 -4.79 -13.81 -22.05
CA TYR A 1 -5.50 -12.97 -21.05
C TYR A 1 -4.52 -12.05 -20.30
N TYR A 2 -3.59 -11.41 -21.03
CA TYR A 2 -2.49 -10.60 -20.48
C TYR A 2 -2.37 -9.29 -21.28
N THR A 3 -1.93 -8.20 -20.63
CA THR A 3 -1.62 -6.93 -21.31
C THR A 3 -0.46 -6.17 -20.68
N ASP A 4 0.51 -5.75 -21.52
CA ASP A 4 1.58 -4.81 -21.17
C ASP A 4 1.21 -3.34 -21.39
N LYS A 5 0.20 -3.09 -22.23
CA LYS A 5 -0.17 -1.75 -22.68
C LYS A 5 -1.29 -1.18 -21.84
N PHE A 6 -0.99 -0.86 -20.57
CA PHE A 6 -1.95 -0.26 -19.65
C PHE A 6 -1.60 1.22 -19.37
N GLU A 7 -2.12 2.12 -20.19
CA GLU A 7 -1.85 3.56 -20.06
C GLU A 7 -2.89 4.24 -19.16
N LEU A 8 -2.49 4.60 -17.93
CA LEU A 8 -3.33 5.29 -16.95
C LEU A 8 -3.88 6.67 -17.40
N ALA A 9 -3.40 7.20 -18.53
CA ALA A 9 -3.81 8.48 -19.09
C ALA A 9 -5.20 8.45 -19.78
N GLY A 10 -5.69 7.28 -20.24
CA GLY A 10 -7.03 7.14 -20.81
C GLY A 10 -8.12 6.94 -19.74
N ASN A 11 -9.35 7.41 -19.95
CA ASN A 11 -10.46 7.22 -19.00
C ASN A 11 -11.35 6.01 -19.34
N ASP A 12 -11.89 5.93 -20.56
CA ASP A 12 -12.96 4.94 -20.85
C ASP A 12 -12.49 3.51 -21.16
N ARG A 13 -11.20 3.33 -21.48
CA ARG A 13 -10.66 2.01 -21.88
C ARG A 13 -10.08 1.19 -20.72
N LEU A 14 -9.78 1.82 -19.59
CA LEU A 14 -9.13 1.13 -18.46
C LEU A 14 -10.11 0.18 -17.78
N GLU A 15 -11.34 0.63 -17.58
CA GLU A 15 -12.35 -0.18 -16.89
C GLU A 15 -12.70 -1.46 -17.65
N LEU A 16 -12.84 -1.36 -18.97
CA LEU A 16 -13.06 -2.51 -19.84
C LEU A 16 -11.84 -3.45 -19.87
N ALA A 17 -10.62 -2.92 -19.75
CA ALA A 17 -9.43 -3.75 -19.68
C ALA A 17 -9.43 -4.63 -18.42
N LEU A 18 -9.99 -4.16 -17.29
CA LEU A 18 -10.06 -4.91 -16.03
C LEU A 18 -11.06 -6.08 -16.04
N SER A 19 -12.05 -6.05 -16.94
CA SER A 19 -12.97 -7.17 -17.16
C SER A 19 -12.51 -8.11 -18.28
N ARG A 20 -11.62 -7.65 -19.16
CA ARG A 20 -11.13 -8.43 -20.31
C ARG A 20 -9.85 -9.21 -20.03
N PHE A 21 -8.92 -8.62 -19.28
CA PHE A 21 -7.61 -9.23 -19.01
C PHE A 21 -7.55 -9.76 -17.58
N ALA A 22 -6.95 -10.94 -17.42
CA ALA A 22 -6.75 -11.55 -16.10
C ALA A 22 -5.48 -11.01 -15.43
N LEU A 23 -4.48 -10.60 -16.23
CA LEU A 23 -3.22 -10.07 -15.72
C LEU A 23 -2.86 -8.78 -16.48
N VAL A 24 -2.65 -7.71 -15.73
CA VAL A 24 -2.31 -6.37 -16.23
C VAL A 24 -0.92 -6.01 -15.72
N ASN A 25 0.03 -5.81 -16.63
CA ASN A 25 1.40 -5.42 -16.28
C ASN A 25 1.54 -3.88 -16.26
N LEU A 26 2.15 -3.38 -15.19
CA LEU A 26 2.46 -1.98 -14.93
C LEU A 26 3.99 -1.85 -14.87
N ASP A 27 4.62 -1.79 -16.04
CA ASP A 27 6.07 -1.65 -16.12
C ASP A 27 6.52 -0.27 -15.60
N GLU A 28 7.63 -0.24 -14.87
CA GLU A 28 8.20 0.97 -14.23
C GLU A 28 7.16 1.77 -13.43
N PHE A 29 6.40 1.09 -12.57
CA PHE A 29 5.29 1.68 -11.83
C PHE A 29 5.70 2.92 -10.99
N ASP A 30 6.95 3.02 -10.56
CA ASP A 30 7.46 4.18 -9.81
C ASP A 30 7.60 5.47 -10.63
N ARG A 31 7.52 5.41 -11.97
CA ARG A 31 7.51 6.61 -12.82
C ARG A 31 6.16 7.31 -12.86
N TYR A 32 5.09 6.67 -12.39
CA TYR A 32 3.78 7.28 -12.38
C TYR A 32 3.68 8.43 -11.37
N SER A 33 3.21 9.59 -11.83
CA SER A 33 2.93 10.75 -10.96
C SER A 33 1.97 10.41 -9.81
N GLN A 34 1.99 11.18 -8.71
CA GLN A 34 1.04 11.01 -7.59
C GLN A 34 -0.44 10.91 -8.03
N ARG A 35 -0.80 11.60 -9.13
CA ARG A 35 -2.14 11.57 -9.70
C ARG A 35 -2.49 10.20 -10.29
N HIS A 36 -1.54 9.57 -10.96
CA HIS A 36 -1.69 8.22 -11.52
C HIS A 36 -1.70 7.16 -10.41
N ALA A 37 -0.92 7.33 -9.35
CA ALA A 37 -0.96 6.44 -8.18
C ALA A 37 -2.34 6.44 -7.48
N ALA A 38 -2.96 7.62 -7.33
CA ALA A 38 -4.32 7.72 -6.78
C ALA A 38 -5.36 7.04 -7.69
N LYS A 39 -5.24 7.21 -9.01
CA LYS A 39 -6.11 6.56 -10.00
C LYS A 39 -5.96 5.03 -9.97
N LEU A 40 -4.73 4.52 -9.89
CA LEU A 40 -4.48 3.09 -9.73
C LEU A 40 -5.08 2.55 -8.43
N LYS A 41 -4.90 3.26 -7.31
CA LYS A 41 -5.49 2.86 -6.01
C LYS A 41 -7.00 2.69 -6.12
N ASN A 42 -7.68 3.60 -6.83
CA ASN A 42 -9.11 3.48 -7.08
C ASN A 42 -9.44 2.28 -7.98
N LEU A 43 -8.72 2.09 -9.09
CA LEU A 43 -8.94 0.98 -10.02
C LEU A 43 -8.76 -0.40 -9.37
N VAL A 44 -7.75 -0.55 -8.52
CA VAL A 44 -7.50 -1.77 -7.74
C VAL A 44 -8.60 -2.02 -6.70
N GLN A 45 -9.31 -0.97 -6.27
CA GLN A 45 -10.40 -1.06 -5.29
C GLN A 45 -11.78 -1.31 -5.90
N LEU A 46 -11.97 -1.11 -7.21
CA LEU A 46 -13.24 -1.38 -7.87
C LEU A 46 -13.56 -2.88 -7.78
N GLY A 47 -14.81 -3.23 -7.44
CA GLY A 47 -15.29 -4.62 -7.41
C GLY A 47 -15.98 -5.04 -8.70
N THR A 48 -16.65 -4.10 -9.37
CA THR A 48 -17.39 -4.29 -10.62
C THR A 48 -17.08 -3.14 -11.57
N MET A 49 -17.13 -3.40 -12.87
CA MET A 49 -16.84 -2.42 -13.91
C MET A 49 -18.11 -2.05 -14.65
N GLN A 50 -18.44 -0.77 -14.74
CA GLN A 50 -19.60 -0.32 -15.52
C GLN A 50 -19.16 0.05 -16.92
N SER A 51 -19.47 -0.79 -17.89
CA SER A 51 -19.12 -0.54 -19.28
C SER A 51 -20.37 -0.38 -20.14
N ARG A 52 -20.38 0.61 -21.02
CA ARG A 52 -21.40 0.76 -22.05
C ARG A 52 -20.93 0.06 -23.33
N ARG A 53 -21.69 -0.91 -23.83
CA ARG A 53 -21.41 -1.53 -25.13
C ARG A 53 -21.69 -0.52 -26.26
N PRO A 54 -20.94 -0.54 -27.38
CA PRO A 54 -21.31 0.23 -28.56
C PRO A 54 -22.77 -0.06 -28.94
N TYR A 55 -23.56 0.99 -29.18
CA TYR A 55 -24.99 0.92 -29.54
C TYR A 55 -25.98 0.46 -28.44
N ALA A 56 -25.53 0.23 -27.19
CA ALA A 56 -26.44 -0.08 -26.09
C ALA A 56 -27.01 1.19 -25.43
N SER A 57 -28.29 1.14 -25.03
CA SER A 57 -28.99 2.22 -24.33
C SER A 57 -28.60 2.34 -22.85
N GLY A 58 -28.07 1.26 -22.24
CA GLY A 58 -27.68 1.21 -20.82
C GLY A 58 -26.23 0.76 -20.58
N PHE A 59 -25.75 0.97 -19.36
CA PHE A 59 -24.49 0.42 -18.87
C PHE A 59 -24.70 -1.05 -18.47
N SER A 60 -23.74 -1.91 -18.81
CA SER A 60 -23.67 -3.29 -18.35
C SER A 60 -22.59 -3.43 -17.29
N GLU A 61 -22.89 -4.09 -16.18
CA GLU A 61 -21.90 -4.48 -15.20
C GLU A 61 -21.10 -5.68 -15.72
N LEU A 62 -19.78 -5.55 -15.69
CA LEU A 62 -18.85 -6.62 -16.00
C LEU A 62 -18.06 -6.99 -14.74
N PRO A 63 -17.86 -8.30 -14.47
CA PRO A 63 -17.05 -8.72 -13.34
C PRO A 63 -15.60 -8.26 -13.56
N ARG A 64 -14.95 -7.81 -12.48
CA ARG A 64 -13.51 -7.54 -12.49
C ARG A 64 -12.75 -8.86 -12.34
N VAL A 65 -11.95 -9.21 -13.35
CA VAL A 65 -11.13 -10.43 -13.34
C VAL A 65 -9.63 -10.14 -13.31
N ALA A 66 -9.24 -8.88 -13.52
CA ALA A 66 -7.84 -8.50 -13.58
C ALA A 66 -7.11 -8.55 -12.23
N SER A 67 -5.91 -9.10 -12.25
CA SER A 67 -4.85 -8.91 -11.26
C SER A 67 -3.78 -7.98 -11.85
N PHE A 68 -3.08 -7.25 -11.00
CA PHE A 68 -2.02 -6.33 -11.42
C PHE A 68 -0.66 -6.88 -11.00
N ILE A 69 0.30 -6.79 -11.91
CA ILE A 69 1.73 -6.94 -11.61
C ILE A 69 2.44 -5.67 -12.05
N GLY A 70 3.60 -5.40 -11.47
CA GLY A 70 4.40 -4.26 -11.88
C GLY A 70 5.82 -4.41 -11.42
N THR A 71 6.72 -3.75 -12.14
CA THR A 71 8.15 -3.69 -11.85
C THR A 71 8.48 -2.30 -11.32
N SER A 72 9.51 -2.23 -10.49
CA SER A 72 10.09 -0.96 -10.09
C SER A 72 11.56 -1.12 -9.75
N ASN A 73 12.32 -0.07 -10.03
CA ASN A 73 13.73 0.03 -9.63
C ASN A 73 13.92 0.67 -8.24
N ARG A 74 12.83 0.99 -7.54
CA ARG A 74 12.85 1.66 -6.24
C ARG A 74 12.28 0.76 -5.14
N TYR A 75 12.83 0.89 -3.94
CA TYR A 75 12.29 0.22 -2.75
C TYR A 75 11.16 1.00 -2.09
N ASP A 76 11.13 2.34 -2.23
CA ASP A 76 10.16 3.22 -1.55
C ASP A 76 8.81 3.31 -2.29
N LEU A 77 8.19 2.15 -2.55
CA LEU A 77 6.97 2.03 -3.35
C LEU A 77 5.69 2.36 -2.57
N LEU A 78 5.68 2.05 -1.27
CA LEU A 78 4.49 2.13 -0.46
C LEU A 78 4.48 3.42 0.36
N THR A 79 3.43 4.22 0.20
CA THR A 79 3.29 5.52 0.89
C THR A 79 2.23 5.52 1.98
N ASP A 80 1.33 4.52 2.00
CA ASP A 80 0.21 4.43 2.94
C ASP A 80 0.09 3.03 3.56
N PRO A 81 0.64 2.83 4.76
CA PRO A 81 0.52 1.58 5.52
C PRO A 81 -0.90 1.04 5.72
N SER A 82 -1.93 1.91 5.72
CA SER A 82 -3.33 1.47 5.86
C SER A 82 -3.95 1.01 4.53
N GLY A 83 -3.44 1.52 3.41
CA GLY A 83 -3.93 1.24 2.06
C GLY A 83 -3.13 0.17 1.32
N SER A 84 -1.91 -0.13 1.77
CA SER A 84 -0.96 -1.00 1.06
C SER A 84 -1.16 -2.51 1.27
N ARG A 85 -2.17 -2.96 2.02
CA ARG A 85 -2.54 -4.39 2.15
C ARG A 85 -2.86 -5.10 0.83
N ARG A 86 -3.04 -4.33 -0.26
CA ARG A 86 -3.34 -4.83 -1.61
C ARG A 86 -2.08 -4.97 -2.48
N PHE A 87 -0.90 -4.81 -1.89
CA PHE A 87 0.38 -5.00 -2.55
C PHE A 87 1.09 -6.18 -1.91
N TYR A 88 1.76 -6.98 -2.74
CA TYR A 88 2.71 -7.99 -2.31
C TYR A 88 4.04 -7.64 -2.98
N CYS A 89 4.90 -6.93 -2.25
CA CYS A 89 6.18 -6.48 -2.79
C CYS A 89 7.20 -7.62 -2.65
N GLN A 90 7.88 -7.95 -3.74
CA GLN A 90 8.94 -8.96 -3.73
C GLN A 90 10.23 -8.33 -4.26
N GLU A 91 11.29 -8.44 -3.47
CA GLU A 91 12.65 -8.06 -3.90
C GLU A 91 13.19 -9.15 -4.84
N VAL A 92 13.61 -8.74 -6.03
CA VAL A 92 14.33 -9.58 -6.99
C VAL A 92 15.83 -9.40 -6.71
N ARG A 93 16.46 -10.39 -6.09
CA ARG A 93 17.86 -10.33 -5.65
C ARG A 93 18.86 -10.75 -6.72
N GLU A 94 18.44 -11.66 -7.59
CA GLU A 94 19.25 -12.26 -8.64
C GLU A 94 18.46 -12.22 -9.95
N VAL A 95 19.17 -12.43 -11.05
CA VAL A 95 18.54 -12.50 -12.37
C VAL A 95 17.54 -13.65 -12.39
N ILE A 96 16.32 -13.37 -12.82
CA ILE A 96 15.29 -14.41 -12.97
C ILE A 96 15.69 -15.32 -14.13
N ASP A 97 15.78 -16.61 -13.85
CA ASP A 97 15.97 -17.63 -14.89
C ASP A 97 14.71 -17.72 -15.75
N CYS A 98 14.84 -17.28 -16.99
CA CYS A 98 13.79 -17.34 -18.01
C CYS A 98 14.10 -18.38 -19.10
N ASP A 99 15.26 -19.04 -19.03
CA ASP A 99 15.74 -19.97 -20.05
C ASP A 99 15.36 -21.41 -19.72
N THR A 100 15.32 -21.76 -18.43
CA THR A 100 14.87 -23.08 -17.99
C THR A 100 13.34 -23.20 -18.15
N PRO A 101 12.85 -24.16 -18.96
CA PRO A 101 11.41 -24.37 -19.09
C PRO A 101 10.79 -24.82 -17.77
N LEU A 102 9.65 -24.23 -17.42
CA LEU A 102 8.85 -24.68 -16.29
C LEU A 102 8.19 -26.03 -16.60
N ASP A 103 8.06 -26.89 -15.60
CA ASP A 103 7.22 -28.08 -15.69
C ASP A 103 5.74 -27.69 -15.64
N TYR A 104 5.21 -27.32 -16.80
CA TYR A 104 3.81 -26.92 -16.94
C TYR A 104 2.83 -28.05 -16.59
N ALA A 105 3.21 -29.31 -16.82
CA ALA A 105 2.33 -30.44 -16.51
C ALA A 105 2.12 -30.55 -15.00
N GLN A 106 3.21 -30.46 -14.24
CA GLN A 106 3.13 -30.45 -12.78
C GLN A 106 2.44 -29.19 -12.24
N LEU A 107 2.75 -28.01 -12.79
CA LEU A 107 2.12 -26.75 -12.39
C LEU A 107 0.59 -26.82 -12.57
N TYR A 108 0.12 -27.32 -13.70
CA TYR A 108 -1.31 -27.47 -13.96
C TYR A 108 -1.94 -28.59 -13.12
N ALA A 109 -1.23 -29.67 -12.85
CA ALA A 109 -1.69 -30.73 -11.97
C ALA A 109 -1.92 -30.20 -10.54
N GLN A 110 -0.99 -29.42 -10.00
CA GLN A 110 -1.12 -28.76 -8.71
C GLN A 110 -2.31 -27.78 -8.69
N LEU A 111 -2.40 -26.90 -9.69
CA LEU A 111 -3.50 -25.93 -9.78
C LEU A 111 -4.87 -26.63 -9.83
N LEU A 112 -4.99 -27.70 -10.63
CA LEU A 112 -6.24 -28.47 -10.70
C LEU A 112 -6.58 -29.11 -9.35
N HIS A 113 -5.58 -29.64 -8.64
CA HIS A 113 -5.77 -30.21 -7.31
C HIS A 113 -6.30 -29.18 -6.32
N GLU A 114 -5.66 -28.00 -6.23
CA GLU A 114 -6.05 -26.90 -5.33
C GLU A 114 -7.47 -26.38 -5.61
N VAL A 115 -7.84 -26.28 -6.89
CA VAL A 115 -9.20 -25.89 -7.29
C VAL A 115 -10.22 -26.94 -6.88
N LEU A 116 -9.91 -28.23 -7.06
CA LEU A 116 -10.82 -29.33 -6.71
C LEU A 116 -10.94 -29.54 -5.19
N SER A 117 -9.89 -29.27 -4.42
CA SER A 117 -9.93 -29.28 -2.96
C SER A 117 -10.65 -28.06 -2.38
N GLY A 118 -10.90 -27.03 -3.20
CA GLY A 118 -11.59 -25.81 -2.79
C GLY A 118 -10.70 -24.87 -1.97
N GLU A 119 -9.40 -24.86 -2.24
CA GLU A 119 -8.47 -23.95 -1.56
C GLU A 119 -8.92 -22.49 -1.69
N PRO A 120 -8.73 -21.65 -0.65
CA PRO A 120 -9.09 -20.26 -0.70
C PRO A 120 -8.30 -19.50 -1.77
N VAL A 121 -9.00 -18.73 -2.60
CA VAL A 121 -8.39 -17.82 -3.60
C VAL A 121 -8.03 -16.45 -3.01
N TYR A 122 -8.02 -16.33 -1.69
CA TYR A 122 -7.77 -15.10 -0.94
C TYR A 122 -6.93 -15.41 0.29
N PHE A 123 -6.12 -14.43 0.70
CA PHE A 123 -5.30 -14.55 1.91
C PHE A 123 -6.16 -14.55 3.17
N THR A 124 -5.77 -15.40 4.11
CA THR A 124 -6.26 -15.36 5.49
C THR A 124 -5.75 -14.12 6.22
N HIS A 125 -6.39 -13.75 7.33
CA HIS A 125 -5.93 -12.61 8.14
C HIS A 125 -4.49 -12.76 8.67
N ALA A 126 -4.05 -13.99 8.93
CA ALA A 126 -2.69 -14.25 9.37
C ALA A 126 -1.68 -13.99 8.23
N GLU A 127 -2.01 -14.42 7.01
CA GLU A 127 -1.19 -14.15 5.82
C GLU A 127 -1.19 -12.67 5.46
N GLU A 128 -2.34 -11.99 5.52
CA GLU A 128 -2.41 -10.54 5.34
C GLU A 128 -1.50 -9.79 6.32
N ALA A 129 -1.44 -10.23 7.58
CA ALA A 129 -0.56 -9.65 8.59
C ALA A 129 0.92 -9.92 8.28
N ALA A 130 1.26 -11.14 7.84
CA ALA A 130 2.62 -11.50 7.42
C ALA A 130 3.06 -10.69 6.19
N ILE A 131 2.18 -10.50 5.20
CA ILE A 131 2.42 -9.65 4.02
C ILE A 131 2.64 -8.20 4.44
N GLN A 132 1.81 -7.66 5.35
CA GLN A 132 2.01 -6.31 5.86
C GLN A 132 3.34 -6.15 6.61
N GLN A 133 3.77 -7.17 7.34
CA GLN A 133 5.07 -7.18 7.99
C GLN A 133 6.22 -7.24 6.97
N HIS A 134 6.12 -8.11 5.95
CA HIS A 134 7.09 -8.22 4.86
C HIS A 134 7.23 -6.88 4.11
N ASN A 135 6.10 -6.26 3.77
CA ASN A 135 6.03 -4.99 3.05
C ASN A 135 6.67 -3.82 3.82
N ARG A 136 7.04 -3.98 5.10
CA ARG A 136 7.65 -2.92 5.91
C ARG A 136 8.89 -2.32 5.27
N LEU A 137 9.68 -3.15 4.58
CA LEU A 137 10.92 -2.76 3.91
C LEU A 137 10.70 -1.88 2.68
N PHE A 138 9.48 -1.87 2.13
CA PHE A 138 9.13 -1.14 0.92
C PHE A 138 8.34 0.15 1.18
N TYR A 139 8.13 0.52 2.45
CA TYR A 139 7.55 1.82 2.77
C TYR A 139 8.57 2.93 2.61
N GLN A 140 8.10 4.03 2.03
CA GLN A 140 8.88 5.25 1.97
C GLN A 140 9.29 5.72 3.37
N SER A 141 10.58 5.99 3.54
CA SER A 141 11.13 6.59 4.75
C SER A 141 10.42 7.94 4.99
N SER A 142 9.80 8.08 6.16
CA SER A 142 9.10 9.30 6.54
C SER A 142 10.04 10.14 7.42
N PRO A 143 10.59 11.26 6.94
CA PRO A 143 11.57 12.05 7.70
C PRO A 143 11.01 12.52 9.04
N ILE A 144 9.70 12.77 9.09
CA ILE A 144 9.01 13.16 10.31
C ILE A 144 8.85 11.99 11.30
N ARG A 145 8.65 10.76 10.81
CA ARG A 145 8.68 9.55 11.65
C ARG A 145 10.06 9.38 12.28
N GLU A 146 11.13 9.54 11.49
CA GLU A 146 12.50 9.43 12.00
C GLU A 146 12.80 10.50 13.06
N CYS A 147 12.41 11.75 12.81
CA CYS A 147 12.52 12.81 13.81
C CYS A 147 11.78 12.46 15.11
N PHE A 148 10.58 11.90 14.98
CA PHE A 148 9.80 11.47 16.15
C PHE A 148 10.50 10.36 16.94
N VAL A 149 10.91 9.27 16.27
CA VAL A 149 11.62 8.15 16.92
C VAL A 149 12.94 8.60 17.56
N ARG A 150 13.60 9.61 17.00
CA ARG A 150 14.82 10.20 17.57
C ARG A 150 14.55 11.04 18.83
N CYS A 151 13.46 11.80 18.87
CA CYS A 151 13.13 12.70 19.99
C CYS A 151 12.33 12.05 21.11
N TYR A 152 11.61 10.95 20.83
CA TYR A 152 10.66 10.36 21.77
C TYR A 152 10.97 8.90 22.03
N GLU A 153 10.75 8.47 23.28
CA GLU A 153 10.83 7.08 23.69
C GLU A 153 9.62 6.30 23.17
N MET A 154 9.89 5.08 22.71
CA MET A 154 8.89 4.12 22.25
C MET A 154 8.93 2.91 23.17
N GLY A 155 7.77 2.39 23.53
CA GLY A 155 7.62 1.17 24.31
C GLY A 155 6.26 0.53 24.05
N GLU A 156 6.09 -0.70 24.51
CA GLU A 156 4.79 -1.36 24.47
C GLU A 156 3.85 -0.68 25.48
N GLY A 157 2.97 0.17 24.97
CA GLY A 157 1.98 0.88 25.79
C GLY A 157 2.50 2.17 26.42
N TYR A 158 2.23 2.35 27.71
CA TYR A 158 2.47 3.61 28.42
C TYR A 158 3.89 3.64 29.00
N VAL A 159 4.77 4.43 28.39
CA VAL A 159 6.11 4.70 28.94
C VAL A 159 6.00 5.52 30.24
N ALA A 160 6.72 5.11 31.28
CA ALA A 160 6.76 5.81 32.56
C ALA A 160 7.35 7.22 32.41
N GLY A 161 6.66 8.23 32.96
CA GLY A 161 7.02 9.65 32.79
C GLY A 161 6.58 10.25 31.45
N GLY A 162 5.74 9.56 30.68
CA GLY A 162 5.12 10.11 29.48
C GLY A 162 4.05 11.16 29.78
N GLU A 163 3.69 11.90 28.75
CA GLU A 163 2.65 12.91 28.78
C GLU A 163 1.71 12.79 27.57
N TRP A 164 0.50 13.31 27.72
CA TRP A 164 -0.48 13.36 26.63
C TRP A 164 -0.27 14.63 25.81
N LEU A 165 0.18 14.49 24.57
CA LEU A 165 0.36 15.60 23.63
C LEU A 165 -0.51 15.43 22.38
N THR A 166 -0.95 16.55 21.80
CA THR A 166 -1.59 16.51 20.48
C THR A 166 -0.54 16.31 19.40
N ALA A 167 -0.93 15.76 18.24
CA ALA A 167 -0.03 15.67 17.08
C ALA A 167 0.56 17.05 16.71
N THR A 168 -0.20 18.13 16.88
CA THR A 168 0.28 19.49 16.66
C THR A 168 1.37 19.91 17.65
N ALA A 169 1.22 19.60 18.94
CA ALA A 169 2.22 19.91 19.96
C ALA A 169 3.53 19.13 19.72
N ILE A 170 3.42 17.84 19.43
CA ILE A 170 4.58 16.99 19.08
C ILE A 170 5.25 17.54 17.82
N PHE A 171 4.48 17.87 16.78
CA PHE A 171 4.99 18.44 15.53
C PHE A 171 5.76 19.75 15.76
N GLN A 172 5.24 20.64 16.62
CA GLN A 172 5.91 21.89 16.95
C GLN A 172 7.22 21.66 17.71
N SER A 173 7.27 20.67 18.60
CA SER A 173 8.52 20.27 19.27
C SER A 173 9.55 19.78 18.25
N LEU A 174 9.17 18.86 17.36
CA LEU A 174 10.05 18.36 16.29
C LEU A 174 10.51 19.46 15.35
N LYS A 175 9.64 20.41 15.00
CA LYS A 175 9.98 21.55 14.14
C LYS A 175 10.97 22.50 14.81
N ARG A 176 10.98 22.60 16.14
CA ARG A 176 11.93 23.41 16.90
C ARG A 176 13.32 22.77 16.88
N ASP A 177 13.39 21.47 17.12
CA ASP A 177 14.66 20.75 17.27
C ASP A 177 15.28 20.36 15.92
N MET A 178 14.44 20.05 14.92
CA MET A 178 14.84 19.48 13.63
C MET A 178 14.17 20.17 12.44
N ARG A 179 14.17 21.51 12.44
CA ARG A 179 13.47 22.35 11.43
C ARG A 179 13.76 21.98 9.98
N GLY A 180 14.99 21.57 9.66
CA GLY A 180 15.40 21.19 8.30
C GLY A 180 14.69 19.93 7.77
N LEU A 181 14.56 18.90 8.61
CA LEU A 181 13.97 17.60 8.26
C LEU A 181 12.43 17.63 8.21
N VAL A 182 11.81 18.55 8.95
CA VAL A 182 10.34 18.64 9.09
C VAL A 182 9.73 19.74 8.19
N ARG A 183 10.54 20.39 7.34
CA ARG A 183 10.15 21.61 6.60
C ARG A 183 8.89 21.45 5.74
N ASN A 184 8.73 20.29 5.09
CA ASN A 184 7.64 20.01 4.15
C ASN A 184 6.53 19.12 4.74
N ALA A 185 6.60 18.82 6.04
CA ALA A 185 5.63 17.93 6.69
C ALA A 185 4.47 18.73 7.31
N ALA A 186 3.32 18.06 7.49
CA ALA A 186 2.16 18.61 8.18
C ALA A 186 1.88 17.85 9.49
N PRO A 187 1.25 18.48 10.50
CA PRO A 187 0.83 17.79 11.73
C PRO A 187 -0.10 16.60 11.47
N THR A 188 -0.89 16.65 10.41
CA THR A 188 -1.77 15.55 9.98
C THR A 188 -0.98 14.33 9.51
N THR A 189 0.15 14.53 8.84
CA THR A 189 1.08 13.47 8.45
C THR A 189 1.65 12.79 9.70
N LEU A 190 2.13 13.57 10.67
CA LEU A 190 2.63 13.02 11.93
C LEU A 190 1.57 12.19 12.67
N GLY A 191 0.33 12.66 12.72
CA GLY A 191 -0.76 11.91 13.35
C GLY A 191 -0.96 10.51 12.75
N ARG A 192 -0.79 10.35 11.43
CA ARG A 192 -0.85 9.04 10.75
C ARG A 192 0.35 8.17 11.13
N GLU A 193 1.55 8.75 11.17
CA GLU A 193 2.77 8.05 11.58
C GLU A 193 2.68 7.52 13.02
N LEU A 194 2.16 8.33 13.96
CA LEU A 194 2.01 7.95 15.36
C LEU A 194 1.07 6.74 15.53
N ILE A 195 -0.01 6.68 14.75
CA ILE A 195 -0.93 5.53 14.73
C ILE A 195 -0.20 4.29 14.23
N GLN A 196 0.62 4.41 13.20
CA GLN A 196 1.36 3.29 12.61
C GLN A 196 2.48 2.78 13.52
N LEU A 197 3.09 3.68 14.28
CA LEU A 197 4.05 3.34 15.32
C LEU A 197 3.40 2.71 16.57
N GLY A 198 2.08 2.57 16.60
CA GLY A 198 1.36 1.96 17.72
C GLY A 198 1.30 2.85 18.96
N VAL A 199 1.51 4.16 18.83
CA VAL A 199 1.51 5.08 19.97
C VAL A 199 0.11 5.14 20.60
N PRO A 200 -0.04 4.91 21.92
CA PRO A 200 -1.33 4.97 22.59
C PRO A 200 -2.02 6.31 22.38
N ARG A 201 -3.33 6.28 22.08
CA ARG A 201 -4.11 7.49 21.80
C ARG A 201 -5.42 7.53 22.56
N LYS A 202 -5.88 8.74 22.88
CA LYS A 202 -7.21 8.98 23.45
C LYS A 202 -7.89 10.20 22.80
N ARG A 203 -9.23 10.21 22.83
CA ARG A 203 -10.01 11.37 22.41
C ARG A 203 -10.16 12.34 23.58
N SER A 204 -10.07 13.62 23.28
CA SER A 204 -10.23 14.73 24.23
C SER A 204 -10.98 15.88 23.57
N SER A 205 -11.46 16.84 24.36
CA SER A 205 -12.09 18.08 23.87
C SER A 205 -11.16 18.92 22.98
N ARG A 206 -9.84 18.76 23.16
CA ARG A 206 -8.79 19.42 22.36
C ARG A 206 -8.35 18.62 21.11
N GLY A 207 -9.02 17.51 20.82
CA GLY A 207 -8.69 16.60 19.70
C GLY A 207 -8.08 15.27 20.17
N THR A 208 -7.48 14.54 19.24
CA THR A 208 -6.77 13.28 19.53
C THR A 208 -5.43 13.58 20.20
N MET A 209 -5.20 12.96 21.35
CA MET A 209 -3.93 13.05 22.10
C MET A 209 -3.19 11.71 22.02
N TYR A 210 -1.87 11.77 22.06
CA TYR A 210 -0.94 10.65 21.98
C TYR A 210 -0.06 10.64 23.23
N TRP A 211 0.18 9.46 23.79
CA TRP A 211 1.06 9.29 24.95
C TRP A 211 2.50 9.19 24.49
N VAL A 212 3.33 10.16 24.86
CA VAL A 212 4.73 10.23 24.42
C VAL A 212 5.62 10.69 25.56
N LYS A 213 6.85 10.19 25.60
CA LYS A 213 7.89 10.69 26.51
C LYS A 213 9.05 11.21 25.68
N ARG A 214 9.50 12.43 25.96
CA ARG A 214 10.67 13.00 25.29
C ARG A 214 11.92 12.32 25.85
N LYS A 215 12.86 11.98 24.97
CA LYS A 215 14.20 11.53 25.35
C LYS A 215 14.96 12.73 25.90
N GLU A 216 15.65 12.53 27.02
CA GLU A 216 16.57 13.51 27.59
C GLU A 216 17.85 13.65 26.75
#